data_AF-A0A1B6BZR0-F1
#
_entry.id   AF-A0A1B6BZR0-F1
#
_cell.length_a   1.000
_cell.length_b   1.000
_cell.length_c   1.000
_cell.angle_alpha   90.00
_cell.angle_beta   90.00
_cell.angle_gamma   90.00
#
_symmetry.space_group_name_H-M   'P 1'
#
loop_
_entity.id
_entity.type
_entity.pdbx_description
1 polymer ?
#
loop_
_entity_poly.entity_id
_entity_poly.type
_entity_poly.pdbx_seq_one_letter_code
_entity_poly.pdbx_strand_id
1 'polypeptide(L)'
;MQSDVGDSVVSIAIEISHNAQLFKLNQNEPLEDIIKNICDENGFEYARNKYSLQFVHRHHENDSNLPHYVTEENRYRIKNGSELKLFHSASEFVNILQTKLSTRIDKKELSWALSKLSVFSSDATFASEFFFTGYPLLRSVIEESSLTTNLFNNCLRTFLNFIKLGYITELDEPFLIRLKNILNSEQVIDEHIIENSLQLLDAIIYTMNDISPNFITINELIPHIWNRDSPAIQGYAIALINGLALKLSEMEQEGDLLDQMNSLLLRENILKNVISSEKKSSFMSHNLYVYQTLILSLELTRFNKLVSENTHFPDIELNYHYKRNKFKSFSDKITFKVGNEEQGVKCPPKRADRERSKTVVLKGSSSNLLMTQFDSMKSLLDSSLSLLQKDDFSNYDVGEDLNISLNQMTHDCIIYFAHNYRNEYRKTLVNEFHLRFLKTCCQVTDFLVKDILKIGQPPSEDETLYYPLVFSATVDAPFFEELFSCAMILLAKTRKEMNAKTEADLEKVSLLFIYKRPSCKFLDEII
;
A
#
# COMPACT_ATOMS: atom_id res chain seq x y z
N MET A 1 37.36 -9.62 -25.10
CA MET A 1 37.85 -8.23 -24.99
C MET A 1 37.09 -7.61 -23.84
N GLN A 2 37.63 -7.26 -22.68
CA GLN A 2 38.98 -7.11 -22.13
C GLN A 2 38.83 -7.48 -20.65
N SER A 3 39.67 -8.37 -20.14
CA SER A 3 39.71 -8.74 -18.73
C SER A 3 40.24 -7.56 -17.92
N ASP A 4 39.35 -6.91 -17.18
CA ASP A 4 39.72 -5.90 -16.19
C ASP A 4 40.32 -6.64 -14.99
N VAL A 5 41.64 -6.88 -15.04
CA VAL A 5 42.42 -7.38 -13.90
C VAL A 5 42.54 -6.21 -12.93
N GLY A 6 41.46 -5.93 -12.21
CA GLY A 6 41.47 -5.00 -11.08
C GLY A 6 42.48 -5.50 -10.06
N ASP A 7 43.29 -4.57 -9.51
CA ASP A 7 44.28 -4.84 -8.48
C ASP A 7 43.74 -5.84 -7.45
N SER A 8 44.32 -7.04 -7.39
CA SER A 8 43.95 -8.06 -6.40
C SER A 8 44.24 -7.59 -4.98
N VAL A 9 45.04 -6.54 -4.82
CA VAL A 9 45.38 -5.95 -3.54
C VAL A 9 44.54 -4.70 -3.31
N VAL A 10 43.71 -4.73 -2.27
CA VAL A 10 42.87 -3.61 -1.84
C VAL A 10 43.43 -2.99 -0.55
N SER A 11 43.46 -1.66 -0.50
CA SER A 11 43.83 -0.89 0.69
C SER A 11 42.59 -0.68 1.55
N ILE A 12 42.63 -1.21 2.78
CA ILE A 12 41.50 -1.18 3.72
C ILE A 12 41.92 -0.55 5.05
N ALA A 13 40.95 -0.09 5.82
CA ALA A 13 41.16 0.30 7.21
C ALA A 13 40.61 -0.81 8.12
N ILE A 14 41.40 -1.26 9.10
CA ILE A 14 41.00 -2.29 10.06
C ILE A 14 40.97 -1.67 11.46
N GLU A 15 39.80 -1.68 12.10
CA GLU A 15 39.63 -1.34 13.51
C GLU A 15 40.09 -2.51 14.39
N ILE A 16 41.11 -2.28 15.21
CA ILE A 16 41.67 -3.23 16.16
C ILE A 16 41.79 -2.52 17.51
N SER A 17 41.11 -3.02 18.54
CA SER A 17 41.12 -2.43 19.89
C SER A 17 40.85 -0.91 19.91
N HIS A 18 39.91 -0.44 19.07
CA HIS A 18 39.53 0.97 18.87
C HIS A 18 40.56 1.87 18.16
N ASN A 19 41.60 1.29 17.58
CA ASN A 19 42.54 2.00 16.69
C ASN A 19 42.34 1.51 15.25
N ALA A 20 42.27 2.43 14.29
CA ALA A 20 42.21 2.10 12.88
C ALA A 20 43.62 2.03 12.28
N GLN A 21 43.91 0.95 11.55
CA GLN A 21 45.18 0.76 10.85
C GLN A 21 44.94 0.51 9.36
N LEU A 22 45.81 1.06 8.51
CA LEU A 22 45.78 0.80 7.07
C LEU A 22 46.45 -0.52 6.78
N PHE A 23 45.75 -1.41 6.09
CA PHE A 23 46.23 -2.74 5.72
C PHE A 23 46.04 -2.96 4.22
N LYS A 24 47.00 -3.64 3.58
CA LYS A 24 46.90 -4.05 2.17
C LYS A 24 46.44 -5.50 2.13
N LEU A 25 45.16 -5.71 1.82
CA LEU A 25 44.55 -7.03 1.75
C LEU A 25 44.67 -7.59 0.33
N ASN A 26 45.27 -8.76 0.20
CA ASN A 26 45.33 -9.49 -1.07
C ASN A 26 44.10 -10.41 -1.22
N GLN A 27 43.22 -10.12 -2.17
CA GLN A 27 42.00 -10.87 -2.44
C GLN A 27 42.25 -12.31 -2.92
N ASN A 28 43.47 -12.64 -3.32
CA ASN A 28 43.83 -14.00 -3.73
C ASN A 28 44.36 -14.87 -2.57
N GLU A 29 44.66 -14.29 -1.41
CA GLU A 29 45.09 -15.04 -0.23
C GLU A 29 43.88 -15.52 0.58
N PRO A 30 43.91 -16.71 1.20
CA PRO A 30 42.86 -17.15 2.10
C PRO A 30 42.62 -16.16 3.24
N LEU A 31 41.37 -15.94 3.65
CA LEU A 31 41.03 -15.07 4.78
C LEU A 31 41.70 -15.53 6.07
N GLU A 32 41.88 -16.84 6.25
CA GLU A 32 42.60 -17.40 7.40
C GLU A 32 44.05 -16.87 7.48
N ASP A 33 44.76 -16.83 6.35
CA ASP A 33 46.12 -16.32 6.27
C ASP A 33 46.17 -14.80 6.44
N ILE A 34 45.19 -14.08 5.88
CA ILE A 34 45.06 -12.63 6.05
C ILE A 34 44.85 -12.28 7.53
N ILE A 35 43.95 -12.98 8.22
CA ILE A 35 43.67 -12.78 9.65
C ILE A 35 44.93 -13.08 10.48
N LYS A 36 45.64 -14.16 10.14
CA LYS A 36 46.90 -14.49 10.81
C LYS A 36 47.94 -13.38 10.65
N ASN A 37 48.12 -12.84 9.44
CA ASN A 37 49.03 -11.73 9.19
C ASN A 37 48.63 -10.49 9.99
N ILE A 38 47.33 -10.17 10.06
CA ILE A 38 46.83 -9.04 10.86
C ILE A 38 47.12 -9.25 12.35
N CYS A 39 46.94 -10.46 12.87
CA CYS A 39 47.25 -10.80 14.26
C CYS A 39 48.75 -10.67 14.55
N ASP A 40 49.60 -11.22 13.68
CA ASP A 40 51.05 -11.22 13.82
C ASP A 40 51.62 -9.79 13.80
N GLU A 41 51.17 -8.93 12.89
CA GLU A 41 51.57 -7.51 12.82
C GLU A 41 51.18 -6.69 14.05
N ASN A 42 50.13 -7.12 14.76
CA ASN A 42 49.58 -6.42 15.92
C ASN A 42 49.94 -7.07 17.25
N GLY A 43 50.76 -8.13 17.25
CA GLY A 43 51.19 -8.82 18.47
C GLY A 43 50.09 -9.61 19.18
N PHE A 44 49.04 -10.03 18.48
CA PHE A 44 48.02 -10.93 19.02
C PHE A 44 48.43 -12.39 18.79
N GLU A 45 48.19 -13.24 19.79
CA GLU A 45 48.33 -14.69 19.60
C GLU A 45 47.24 -15.20 18.65
N TYR A 46 47.65 -15.53 17.42
CA TYR A 46 46.77 -16.18 16.46
C TYR A 46 46.40 -17.58 16.95
N ALA A 47 45.09 -17.83 17.06
CA ALA A 47 44.55 -19.15 17.24
C ALA A 47 43.50 -19.41 16.16
N ARG A 48 43.56 -20.59 15.56
CA ARG A 48 42.63 -20.99 14.52
C ARG A 48 41.19 -20.87 15.02
N ASN A 49 40.31 -20.31 14.19
CA ASN A 49 38.89 -20.08 14.49
C ASN A 49 38.61 -19.15 15.68
N LYS A 50 39.57 -18.33 16.14
CA LYS A 50 39.34 -17.39 17.25
C LYS A 50 38.87 -16.00 16.79
N TYR A 51 39.35 -15.55 15.63
CA TYR A 51 39.10 -14.22 15.10
C TYR A 51 38.50 -14.28 13.70
N SER A 52 37.76 -13.25 13.33
CA SER A 52 37.28 -13.00 11.98
C SER A 52 37.20 -11.49 11.70
N LEU A 53 36.92 -11.14 10.44
CA LEU A 53 36.70 -9.76 10.04
C LEU A 53 35.20 -9.47 9.96
N GLN A 54 34.82 -8.23 10.26
CA GLN A 54 33.46 -7.73 10.18
C GLN A 54 33.43 -6.39 9.45
N PHE A 55 32.41 -6.14 8.63
CA PHE A 55 32.19 -4.83 8.01
C PHE A 55 31.72 -3.82 9.07
N VAL A 56 32.32 -2.62 9.10
CA VAL A 56 31.96 -1.55 10.05
C VAL A 56 30.82 -0.68 9.53
N HIS A 57 30.88 -0.28 8.26
CA HIS A 57 29.85 0.51 7.60
C HIS A 57 29.40 -0.19 6.31
N ARG A 58 28.09 -0.24 6.09
CA ARG A 58 27.52 -0.63 4.80
C ARG A 58 27.40 0.64 3.95
N HIS A 59 27.99 0.68 2.76
CA HIS A 59 27.93 1.86 1.87
C HIS A 59 26.54 2.10 1.21
N HIS A 60 25.48 1.41 1.65
CA HIS A 60 24.14 1.54 1.08
C HIS A 60 23.19 2.25 2.05
N GLU A 61 22.44 3.23 1.52
CA GLU A 61 21.64 4.23 2.26
C GLU A 61 20.52 3.66 3.15
N ASN A 62 20.19 2.37 3.05
CA ASN A 62 19.12 1.72 3.83
C ASN A 62 19.64 0.70 4.86
N ASP A 63 20.96 0.52 4.94
CA ASP A 63 21.54 -0.61 5.62
C ASP A 63 22.06 -0.16 6.98
N SER A 64 21.26 -0.38 8.02
CA SER A 64 21.60 -0.12 9.43
C SER A 64 23.00 -0.67 9.78
N ASN A 65 23.72 -0.02 10.69
CA ASN A 65 25.04 -0.41 11.25
C ASN A 65 25.01 -1.77 11.99
N LEU A 66 24.47 -2.80 11.36
CA LEU A 66 24.35 -4.15 11.86
C LEU A 66 25.63 -4.92 11.56
N PRO A 67 26.07 -5.76 12.50
CA PRO A 67 27.23 -6.62 12.33
C PRO A 67 27.07 -7.48 11.08
N HIS A 68 28.10 -7.54 10.24
CA HIS A 68 28.15 -8.47 9.10
C HIS A 68 29.52 -9.12 9.00
N TYR A 69 29.59 -10.44 9.16
CA TYR A 69 30.86 -11.16 9.10
C TYR A 69 31.39 -11.24 7.66
N VAL A 70 32.70 -11.14 7.53
CA VAL A 70 33.40 -11.39 6.26
C VAL A 70 33.63 -12.89 6.14
N THR A 71 33.21 -13.45 5.01
CA THR A 71 33.39 -14.85 4.64
C THR A 71 34.10 -14.93 3.29
N GLU A 72 34.61 -16.11 2.94
CA GLU A 72 35.21 -16.33 1.62
C GLU A 72 34.20 -16.06 0.49
N GLU A 73 32.90 -16.26 0.76
CA GLU A 73 31.84 -16.02 -0.20
C GLU A 73 31.56 -14.54 -0.42
N ASN A 74 31.67 -13.69 0.61
CA ASN A 74 31.29 -12.28 0.52
C ASN A 74 32.47 -11.30 0.46
N ARG A 75 33.72 -11.78 0.54
CA ARG A 75 34.94 -10.96 0.50
C ARG A 75 35.09 -10.10 -0.75
N TYR A 76 34.42 -10.45 -1.85
CA TYR A 76 34.34 -9.63 -3.06
C TYR A 76 33.74 -8.23 -2.83
N ARG A 77 33.00 -8.04 -1.73
CA ARG A 77 32.44 -6.75 -1.33
C ARG A 77 33.48 -5.78 -0.77
N ILE A 78 34.64 -6.28 -0.34
CA ILE A 78 35.73 -5.46 0.17
C ILE A 78 36.38 -4.72 -0.99
N LYS A 79 36.33 -3.39 -0.94
CA LYS A 79 36.88 -2.46 -1.94
C LYS A 79 37.96 -1.58 -1.31
N ASN A 80 38.69 -0.84 -2.14
CA ASN A 80 39.60 0.19 -1.65
C ASN A 80 38.84 1.21 -0.78
N GLY A 81 39.35 1.46 0.42
CA GLY A 81 38.73 2.33 1.41
C GLY A 81 37.67 1.66 2.28
N SER A 82 37.41 0.35 2.13
CA SER A 82 36.51 -0.36 3.03
C SER A 82 37.04 -0.37 4.48
N GLU A 83 36.11 -0.18 5.42
CA GLU A 83 36.37 -0.23 6.85
C GLU A 83 35.92 -1.58 7.43
N LEU A 84 36.87 -2.33 7.94
CA LEU A 84 36.67 -3.61 8.59
C LEU A 84 37.05 -3.53 10.07
N LYS A 85 36.62 -4.51 10.84
CA LYS A 85 36.96 -4.67 12.25
C LYS A 85 37.42 -6.09 12.51
N LEU A 86 38.51 -6.23 13.26
CA LEU A 86 38.90 -7.52 13.80
C LEU A 86 38.00 -7.84 15.00
N PHE A 87 37.27 -8.95 14.90
CA PHE A 87 36.33 -9.38 15.93
C PHE A 87 36.52 -10.86 16.26
N HIS A 88 35.84 -11.35 17.30
CA HIS A 88 35.76 -12.78 17.56
C HIS A 88 35.12 -13.50 16.38
N SER A 89 35.58 -14.71 16.07
CA SER A 89 34.90 -15.56 15.10
C SER A 89 33.45 -15.82 15.54
N ALA A 90 32.59 -16.20 14.59
CA ALA A 90 31.20 -16.52 14.90
C ALA A 90 31.09 -17.62 15.97
N SER A 91 31.86 -18.70 15.84
CA SER A 91 31.88 -19.81 16.80
C SER A 91 32.38 -19.40 18.19
N GLU A 92 33.46 -18.64 18.29
CA GLU A 92 33.97 -18.16 19.57
C GLU A 92 32.98 -17.21 20.25
N PHE A 93 32.35 -16.32 19.49
CA PHE A 93 31.37 -15.40 20.02
C PHE A 93 30.09 -16.13 20.48
N VAL A 94 29.67 -17.17 19.77
CA VAL A 94 28.56 -18.05 20.20
C VAL A 94 28.90 -18.72 21.53
N ASN A 95 30.11 -19.24 21.71
CA ASN A 95 30.54 -19.83 22.99
C ASN A 95 30.46 -18.83 24.15
N ILE A 96 30.95 -17.60 23.94
CA ILE A 96 30.86 -16.51 24.92
C ILE A 96 29.41 -16.20 25.27
N LEU A 97 28.53 -16.10 24.26
CA LEU A 97 27.10 -15.82 24.47
C LEU A 97 26.41 -16.96 25.21
N GLN A 98 26.66 -18.20 24.84
CA GLN A 98 26.05 -19.37 25.50
C GLN A 98 26.46 -19.49 26.95
N THR A 99 27.72 -19.21 27.27
CA THR A 99 28.22 -19.20 28.65
C THR A 99 27.44 -18.18 29.47
N LYS A 100 27.31 -16.95 28.96
CA LYS A 100 26.60 -15.86 29.64
C LYS A 100 25.08 -16.03 29.68
N LEU A 101 24.49 -16.66 28.67
CA LEU A 101 23.08 -17.05 28.71
C LEU A 101 22.88 -18.09 29.82
N SER A 102 23.74 -19.11 29.88
CA SER A 102 23.64 -20.20 30.87
C SER A 102 23.80 -19.70 32.31
N THR A 103 24.58 -18.63 32.53
CA THR A 103 24.71 -17.95 33.83
C THR A 103 23.45 -17.13 34.16
N ARG A 104 22.31 -17.81 34.34
CA ARG A 104 20.99 -17.22 34.65
C ARG A 104 20.94 -16.38 35.94
N ILE A 105 21.97 -16.50 36.80
CA ILE A 105 22.05 -15.83 38.10
C ILE A 105 22.44 -14.35 37.93
N ASP A 106 23.32 -14.03 36.98
CA ASP A 106 23.74 -12.65 36.75
C ASP A 106 22.87 -11.97 35.69
N LYS A 107 21.89 -11.19 36.16
CA LYS A 107 21.00 -10.41 35.30
C LYS A 107 21.76 -9.45 34.37
N LYS A 108 22.96 -9.00 34.72
CA LYS A 108 23.77 -8.11 33.85
C LYS A 108 24.38 -8.89 32.70
N GLU A 109 24.90 -10.09 32.95
CA GLU A 109 25.44 -10.95 31.88
C GLU A 109 24.35 -11.41 30.93
N LEU A 110 23.19 -11.83 31.46
CA LEU A 110 22.02 -12.19 30.67
C LEU A 110 21.56 -11.01 29.80
N SER A 111 21.47 -9.81 30.39
CA SER A 111 21.07 -8.60 29.67
C SER A 111 22.02 -8.26 28.53
N TRP A 112 23.33 -8.32 28.80
CA TRP A 112 24.35 -8.10 27.78
C TRP A 112 24.26 -9.15 26.66
N ALA A 113 24.10 -10.44 27.02
CA ALA A 113 24.06 -11.53 26.06
C ALA A 113 22.84 -11.40 25.13
N LEU A 114 21.64 -11.16 25.68
CA LEU A 114 20.42 -10.98 24.88
C LEU A 114 20.46 -9.73 24.01
N SER A 115 21.01 -8.62 24.51
CA SER A 115 21.19 -7.40 23.73
C SER A 115 22.15 -7.59 22.56
N LYS A 116 23.21 -8.38 22.72
CA LYS A 116 24.11 -8.74 21.61
C LYS A 116 23.43 -9.72 20.65
N LEU A 117 22.74 -10.71 21.18
CA LEU A 117 22.07 -11.73 20.39
C LEU A 117 21.01 -11.14 19.45
N SER A 118 20.21 -10.17 19.91
CA SER A 118 19.18 -9.52 19.09
C SER A 118 19.73 -8.73 17.89
N VAL A 119 21.00 -8.32 17.97
CA VAL A 119 21.70 -7.59 16.91
C VAL A 119 22.44 -8.54 15.96
N PHE A 120 23.22 -9.47 16.52
CA PHE A 120 24.04 -10.40 15.73
C PHE A 120 23.23 -11.50 15.03
N SER A 121 22.05 -11.85 15.53
CA SER A 121 21.15 -12.82 14.88
C SER A 121 20.68 -12.42 13.48
N SER A 122 20.84 -11.15 13.09
CA SER A 122 20.56 -10.69 11.72
C SER A 122 21.60 -11.14 10.68
N ASP A 123 22.78 -11.57 11.12
CA ASP A 123 23.85 -12.05 10.24
C ASP A 123 23.74 -13.57 10.05
N ALA A 124 23.73 -14.01 8.79
CA ALA A 124 23.56 -15.43 8.44
C ALA A 124 24.70 -16.32 8.96
N THR A 125 25.94 -15.84 8.96
CA THR A 125 27.11 -16.60 9.45
C THR A 125 27.07 -16.77 10.97
N PHE A 126 26.65 -15.74 11.70
CA PHE A 126 26.42 -15.87 13.13
C PHE A 126 25.23 -16.78 13.43
N ALA A 127 24.12 -16.60 12.72
CA ALA A 127 22.90 -17.37 12.93
C ALA A 127 23.12 -18.87 12.69
N SER A 128 23.86 -19.24 11.64
CA SER A 128 24.18 -20.65 11.35
C SER A 128 24.93 -21.34 12.48
N GLU A 129 25.82 -20.63 13.18
CA GLU A 129 26.58 -21.17 14.31
C GLU A 129 25.76 -21.20 15.60
N PHE A 130 25.01 -20.13 15.88
CA PHE A 130 24.25 -20.02 17.13
C PHE A 130 23.03 -20.94 17.15
N PHE A 131 22.31 -21.10 16.04
CA PHE A 131 20.98 -21.71 16.05
C PHE A 131 20.99 -23.13 16.60
N PHE A 132 21.87 -24.01 16.11
CA PHE A 132 21.88 -25.43 16.49
C PHE A 132 22.18 -25.70 17.97
N THR A 133 22.94 -24.82 18.62
CA THR A 133 23.43 -25.04 19.99
C THR A 133 22.80 -24.08 20.99
N GLY A 134 22.49 -22.86 20.58
CA GLY A 134 21.95 -21.79 21.41
C GLY A 134 20.43 -21.67 21.41
N TYR A 135 19.72 -22.18 20.40
CA TYR A 135 18.26 -22.05 20.31
C TYR A 135 17.51 -22.68 21.52
N PRO A 136 17.85 -23.89 22.02
CA PRO A 136 17.18 -24.45 23.21
C PRO A 136 17.36 -23.57 24.46
N LEU A 137 18.52 -22.93 24.60
CA LEU A 137 18.79 -21.98 25.69
C LEU A 137 17.94 -20.73 25.56
N LEU A 138 17.82 -20.17 24.35
CA LEU A 138 16.96 -19.02 24.07
C LEU A 138 15.49 -19.33 24.32
N ARG A 139 15.06 -20.56 23.96
CA ARG A 139 13.70 -21.04 24.18
C ARG A 139 13.33 -21.13 25.66
N SER A 140 14.24 -21.64 26.49
CA SER A 140 14.03 -21.63 27.94
C SER A 140 14.08 -20.23 28.53
N VAL A 141 14.92 -19.31 28.01
CA VAL A 141 14.93 -17.90 28.47
C VAL A 141 13.56 -17.28 28.28
N ILE A 142 13.01 -17.32 27.06
CA ILE A 142 11.80 -16.54 26.73
C ILE A 142 10.59 -16.96 27.57
N GLU A 143 10.54 -18.22 28.01
CA GLU A 143 9.49 -18.77 28.88
C GLU A 143 9.58 -18.29 30.34
N GLU A 144 10.69 -17.69 30.77
CA GLU A 144 10.84 -17.17 32.12
C GLU A 144 9.91 -15.96 32.37
N SER A 145 9.04 -16.07 33.38
CA SER A 145 8.11 -15.00 33.77
C SER A 145 8.79 -13.76 34.36
N SER A 146 10.05 -13.88 34.78
CA SER A 146 10.80 -12.81 35.44
C SER A 146 11.56 -11.87 34.48
N LEU A 147 11.46 -12.11 33.17
CA LEU A 147 12.09 -11.30 32.14
C LEU A 147 11.53 -9.87 32.16
N THR A 148 12.43 -8.89 32.24
CA THR A 148 12.06 -7.49 32.03
C THR A 148 11.65 -7.25 30.58
N THR A 149 10.79 -6.27 30.33
CA THR A 149 10.31 -5.80 29.01
C THR A 149 11.39 -5.77 27.93
N ASN A 150 12.53 -5.11 28.21
CA ASN A 150 13.62 -4.97 27.24
C ASN A 150 14.27 -6.31 26.85
N LEU A 151 14.41 -7.23 27.79
CA LEU A 151 15.01 -8.55 27.54
C LEU A 151 14.08 -9.43 26.74
N PHE A 152 12.79 -9.41 27.08
CA PHE A 152 11.77 -10.09 26.30
C PHE A 152 11.75 -9.58 24.86
N ASN A 153 11.84 -8.26 24.66
CA ASN A 153 11.89 -7.66 23.33
C ASN A 153 13.12 -8.08 22.53
N ASN A 154 14.30 -8.17 23.17
CA ASN A 154 15.51 -8.70 22.54
C ASN A 154 15.35 -10.16 22.11
N CYS A 155 14.66 -10.99 22.91
CA CYS A 155 14.33 -12.35 22.52
C CYS A 155 13.43 -12.34 21.27
N LEU A 156 12.31 -11.60 21.27
CA LEU A 156 11.39 -11.53 20.12
C LEU A 156 12.11 -11.14 18.83
N ARG A 157 12.98 -10.13 18.89
CA ARG A 157 13.78 -9.69 17.74
C ARG A 157 14.74 -10.79 17.25
N THR A 158 15.31 -11.57 18.16
CA THR A 158 16.15 -12.73 17.81
C THR A 158 15.34 -13.81 17.08
N PHE A 159 14.15 -14.14 17.58
CA PHE A 159 13.23 -15.09 16.92
C PHE A 159 12.84 -14.60 15.52
N LEU A 160 12.49 -13.31 15.39
CA LEU A 160 12.15 -12.70 14.11
C LEU A 160 13.28 -12.85 13.09
N ASN A 161 14.53 -12.61 13.49
CA ASN A 161 15.68 -12.76 12.60
C ASN A 161 15.87 -14.23 12.17
N PHE A 162 15.73 -15.20 13.08
CA PHE A 162 15.86 -16.61 12.73
C PHE A 162 14.74 -17.13 11.82
N ILE A 163 13.52 -16.59 11.93
CA ILE A 163 12.44 -16.88 10.99
C ILE A 163 12.75 -16.29 9.62
N LYS A 164 13.17 -15.01 9.56
CA LYS A 164 13.54 -14.34 8.30
C LYS A 164 14.70 -15.03 7.56
N LEU A 165 15.63 -15.62 8.31
CA LEU A 165 16.75 -16.40 7.76
C LEU A 165 16.35 -17.86 7.43
N GLY A 166 15.12 -18.29 7.73
CA GLY A 166 14.62 -19.63 7.41
C GLY A 166 15.06 -20.74 8.36
N TYR A 167 15.59 -20.42 9.54
CA TYR A 167 15.99 -21.43 10.54
C TYR A 167 14.82 -21.97 11.34
N ILE A 168 13.83 -21.13 11.65
CA ILE A 168 12.63 -21.53 12.40
C ILE A 168 11.49 -21.71 11.41
N THR A 169 11.11 -22.96 11.18
CA THR A 169 9.99 -23.34 10.30
C THR A 169 8.75 -23.80 11.05
N GLU A 170 8.87 -24.04 12.37
CA GLU A 170 7.78 -24.46 13.25
C GLU A 170 7.90 -23.76 14.62
N LEU A 171 6.77 -23.36 15.18
CA LEU A 171 6.65 -22.84 16.55
C LEU A 171 5.53 -23.59 17.26
N ASP A 172 5.75 -23.82 18.55
CA ASP A 172 4.80 -24.49 19.41
C ASP A 172 3.60 -23.60 19.76
N GLU A 173 2.44 -24.24 19.89
CA GLU A 173 1.16 -23.58 20.20
C GLU A 173 1.21 -22.69 21.46
N PRO A 174 1.86 -23.06 22.58
CA PRO A 174 1.95 -22.21 23.77
C PRO A 174 2.61 -20.85 23.50
N PHE A 175 3.64 -20.81 22.65
CA PHE A 175 4.31 -19.56 22.30
C PHE A 175 3.45 -18.69 21.41
N LEU A 176 2.78 -19.30 20.43
CA LEU A 176 1.82 -18.60 19.58
C LEU A 176 0.70 -17.98 20.42
N ILE A 177 0.08 -18.74 21.34
CA ILE A 177 -0.93 -18.23 22.27
C ILE A 177 -0.38 -17.07 23.10
N ARG A 178 0.88 -17.12 23.54
CA ARG A 178 1.51 -16.02 24.28
C ARG A 178 1.64 -14.75 23.43
N LEU A 179 2.06 -14.86 22.16
CA LEU A 179 2.12 -13.71 21.25
C LEU A 179 0.73 -13.11 21.03
N LYS A 180 -0.28 -13.95 20.85
CA LYS A 180 -1.68 -13.52 20.74
C LYS A 180 -2.17 -12.78 22.00
N ASN A 181 -1.84 -13.30 23.18
CA ASN A 181 -2.22 -12.68 24.45
C ASN A 181 -1.54 -11.31 24.67
N ILE A 182 -0.36 -11.08 24.10
CA ILE A 182 0.28 -9.75 24.11
C ILE A 182 -0.58 -8.74 23.34
N LEU A 183 -1.10 -9.11 22.17
CA LEU A 183 -1.93 -8.22 21.36
C LEU A 183 -3.28 -7.91 22.04
N ASN A 184 -3.88 -8.92 22.66
CA ASN A 184 -5.20 -8.83 23.28
C ASN A 184 -5.18 -8.35 24.74
N SER A 185 -4.03 -7.95 25.28
CA SER A 185 -3.90 -7.58 26.69
C SER A 185 -4.61 -6.25 26.98
N GLU A 186 -5.42 -6.23 28.05
CA GLU A 186 -6.00 -4.99 28.59
C GLU A 186 -4.97 -4.15 29.36
N GLN A 187 -3.81 -4.73 29.69
CA GLN A 187 -2.74 -4.03 30.40
C GLN A 187 -1.91 -3.19 29.44
N VAL A 188 -1.35 -2.09 29.94
CA VAL A 188 -0.40 -1.26 29.19
C VAL A 188 0.87 -2.07 28.93
N ILE A 189 1.07 -2.45 27.67
CA ILE A 189 2.29 -3.12 27.19
C ILE A 189 3.13 -2.09 26.43
N ASP A 190 4.45 -2.23 26.54
CA ASP A 190 5.39 -1.40 25.79
C ASP A 190 5.18 -1.54 24.27
N GLU A 191 5.16 -0.40 23.58
CA GLU A 191 4.89 -0.34 22.14
C GLU A 191 5.85 -1.20 21.32
N HIS A 192 7.13 -1.29 21.71
CA HIS A 192 8.10 -2.09 20.97
C HIS A 192 7.84 -3.59 21.10
N ILE A 193 7.25 -4.05 22.21
CA ILE A 193 6.84 -5.45 22.36
C ILE A 193 5.68 -5.75 21.41
N ILE A 194 4.70 -4.86 21.33
CA ILE A 194 3.57 -5.01 20.40
C ILE A 194 4.08 -5.02 18.96
N GLU A 195 4.97 -4.07 18.62
CA GLU A 195 5.57 -3.95 17.30
C GLU A 195 6.33 -5.22 16.89
N ASN A 196 7.24 -5.73 17.74
CA ASN A 196 7.99 -6.95 17.45
C ASN A 196 7.10 -8.18 17.43
N SER A 197 6.02 -8.22 18.23
CA SER A 197 5.05 -9.32 18.22
C SER A 197 4.26 -9.35 16.91
N LEU A 198 3.80 -8.20 16.41
CA LEU A 198 3.11 -8.10 15.12
C LEU A 198 4.03 -8.50 13.96
N GLN A 199 5.27 -8.00 13.94
CA GLN A 199 6.28 -8.39 12.93
C GLN A 199 6.58 -9.89 12.95
N LEU A 200 6.67 -10.46 14.14
CA LEU A 200 6.92 -11.87 14.32
C LEU A 200 5.75 -12.69 13.77
N LEU A 201 4.52 -12.33 14.12
CA LEU A 201 3.31 -12.99 13.62
C LEU A 201 3.19 -12.89 12.10
N ASP A 202 3.51 -11.74 11.52
CA ASP A 202 3.51 -11.52 10.07
C ASP A 202 4.52 -12.46 9.38
N ALA A 203 5.75 -12.54 9.90
CA ALA A 203 6.75 -13.48 9.40
C ALA A 203 6.32 -14.95 9.55
N ILE A 204 5.67 -15.30 10.67
CA ILE A 204 5.20 -16.67 10.94
C ILE A 204 4.14 -17.08 9.90
N ILE A 205 3.21 -16.21 9.49
CA ILE A 205 2.18 -16.53 8.48
C ILE A 205 2.77 -17.07 7.18
N TYR A 206 3.85 -16.44 6.70
CA TYR A 206 4.50 -16.86 5.46
C TYR A 206 5.35 -18.12 5.63
N THR A 207 5.93 -18.32 6.82
CA THR A 207 6.92 -19.37 7.05
C THR A 207 6.29 -20.70 7.45
N MET A 208 5.17 -20.67 8.18
CA MET A 208 4.53 -21.86 8.73
C MET A 208 3.34 -22.29 7.85
N ASN A 209 3.20 -23.58 7.57
CA ASN A 209 2.06 -24.11 6.78
C ASN A 209 0.85 -24.46 7.64
N ASP A 210 1.05 -24.79 8.93
CA ASP A 210 0.02 -25.38 9.79
C ASP A 210 -0.68 -24.38 10.72
N ILE A 211 -0.50 -23.06 10.52
CA ILE A 211 -1.22 -22.09 11.35
C ILE A 211 -2.70 -22.14 10.98
N SER A 212 -3.54 -22.33 11.99
CA SER A 212 -4.99 -22.23 11.81
C SER A 212 -5.34 -20.88 11.18
N PRO A 213 -6.18 -20.86 10.12
CA PRO A 213 -6.57 -19.62 9.44
C PRO A 213 -7.26 -18.61 10.38
N ASN A 214 -7.78 -19.08 11.52
CA ASN A 214 -8.42 -18.27 12.55
C ASN A 214 -7.54 -18.03 13.78
N PHE A 215 -6.23 -18.26 13.68
CA PHE A 215 -5.31 -18.05 14.79
C PHE A 215 -5.36 -16.59 15.30
N ILE A 216 -5.41 -15.63 14.38
CA ILE A 216 -5.63 -14.20 14.66
C ILE A 216 -6.75 -13.70 13.76
N THR A 217 -7.68 -12.95 14.33
CA THR A 217 -8.80 -12.36 13.62
C THR A 217 -8.60 -10.86 13.38
N ILE A 218 -9.24 -10.31 12.34
CA ILE A 218 -9.22 -8.86 12.07
C ILE A 218 -9.69 -8.05 13.28
N ASN A 219 -10.71 -8.53 14.00
CA ASN A 219 -11.25 -7.84 15.17
C ASN A 219 -10.22 -7.64 16.29
N GLU A 220 -9.31 -8.60 16.46
CA GLU A 220 -8.20 -8.51 17.42
C GLU A 220 -7.15 -7.48 16.99
N LEU A 221 -7.08 -7.14 15.70
CA LEU A 221 -6.12 -6.18 15.14
C LEU A 221 -6.65 -4.76 15.04
N ILE A 222 -7.97 -4.55 15.08
CA ILE A 222 -8.61 -3.22 15.02
C ILE A 222 -8.06 -2.24 16.08
N PRO A 223 -7.89 -2.61 17.37
CA PRO A 223 -7.35 -1.71 18.37
C PRO A 223 -5.95 -1.18 18.02
N HIS A 224 -5.13 -1.99 17.35
CA HIS A 224 -3.78 -1.59 16.93
C HIS A 224 -3.80 -0.62 15.73
N ILE A 225 -4.82 -0.69 14.88
CA ILE A 225 -5.05 0.30 13.81
C ILE A 225 -5.49 1.65 14.40
N TRP A 226 -6.21 1.64 15.53
CA TRP A 226 -6.62 2.86 16.23
C TRP A 226 -5.48 3.58 16.95
N ASN A 227 -4.33 2.92 17.18
CA ASN A 227 -3.20 3.49 17.89
C ASN A 227 -2.48 4.55 17.04
N ARG A 228 -2.94 5.81 17.11
CA ARG A 228 -2.38 6.94 16.37
C ARG A 228 -0.99 7.36 16.84
N ASP A 229 -0.62 6.99 18.07
CA ASP A 229 0.65 7.39 18.66
C ASP A 229 1.83 6.60 18.07
N SER A 230 1.54 5.42 17.52
CA SER A 230 2.54 4.54 16.90
C SER A 230 2.16 4.13 15.46
N PRO A 231 2.57 4.93 14.45
CA PRO A 231 2.37 4.59 13.04
C PRO A 231 3.03 3.26 12.63
N ALA A 232 4.07 2.83 13.34
CA ALA A 232 4.72 1.54 13.13
C ALA A 232 3.76 0.38 13.48
N ILE A 233 3.12 0.43 14.66
CA ILE A 233 2.11 -0.57 15.07
C ILE A 233 0.95 -0.62 14.08
N GLN A 234 0.44 0.54 13.64
CA GLN A 234 -0.60 0.59 12.61
C GLN A 234 -0.15 -0.09 11.32
N GLY A 235 1.10 0.14 10.90
CA GLY A 235 1.67 -0.45 9.68
C GLY A 235 1.77 -1.95 9.77
N TYR A 236 2.30 -2.48 10.88
CA TYR A 236 2.42 -3.93 11.08
C TYR A 236 1.06 -4.62 11.30
N ALA A 237 0.07 -3.95 11.88
CA ALA A 237 -1.28 -4.48 11.99
C ALA A 237 -1.93 -4.62 10.59
N ILE A 238 -1.78 -3.63 9.72
CA ILE A 238 -2.27 -3.72 8.32
C ILE A 238 -1.49 -4.76 7.53
N ALA A 239 -0.16 -4.81 7.69
CA ALA A 239 0.68 -5.83 7.06
C ALA A 239 0.21 -7.24 7.42
N LEU A 240 -0.07 -7.49 8.70
CA LEU A 240 -0.56 -8.77 9.19
C LEU A 240 -1.93 -9.13 8.59
N ILE A 241 -2.86 -8.18 8.45
CA ILE A 241 -4.15 -8.40 7.77
C ILE A 241 -3.92 -8.77 6.29
N ASN A 242 -3.04 -8.06 5.60
CA ASN A 242 -2.68 -8.36 4.22
C ASN A 242 -2.06 -9.74 4.09
N GLY A 243 -1.15 -10.11 5.00
CA GLY A 243 -0.51 -11.40 5.05
C GLY A 243 -1.49 -12.55 5.26
N LEU A 244 -2.47 -12.37 6.16
CA LEU A 244 -3.56 -13.33 6.35
C LEU A 244 -4.35 -13.53 5.04
N ALA A 245 -4.75 -12.46 4.36
CA ALA A 245 -5.49 -12.55 3.11
C ALA A 245 -4.68 -13.23 2.00
N LEU A 246 -3.41 -12.86 1.84
CA LEU A 246 -2.52 -13.48 0.86
C LEU A 246 -2.26 -14.97 1.15
N LYS A 247 -2.18 -15.36 2.43
CA LYS A 247 -2.04 -16.78 2.80
C LYS A 247 -3.29 -17.59 2.49
N LEU A 248 -4.46 -16.96 2.52
CA LEU A 248 -5.74 -17.59 2.25
C LEU A 248 -6.12 -17.58 0.77
N SER A 249 -5.32 -17.03 -0.15
CA SER A 249 -5.73 -16.79 -1.56
C SER A 249 -6.16 -18.01 -2.37
N GLU A 250 -5.96 -19.22 -1.84
CA GLU A 250 -6.36 -20.50 -2.45
C GLU A 250 -7.35 -21.30 -1.58
N MET A 251 -7.88 -20.67 -0.52
CA MET A 251 -8.72 -21.30 0.51
C MET A 251 -10.15 -20.76 0.47
N GLU A 252 -11.13 -21.57 0.86
CA GLU A 252 -12.54 -21.19 0.86
C GLU A 252 -12.84 -19.97 1.76
N GLN A 253 -12.04 -19.78 2.82
CA GLN A 253 -12.21 -18.68 3.79
C GLN A 253 -11.69 -17.32 3.30
N GLU A 254 -11.04 -17.25 2.13
CA GLU A 254 -10.52 -15.98 1.58
C GLU A 254 -11.63 -14.94 1.43
N GLY A 255 -12.75 -15.35 0.81
CA GLY A 255 -13.88 -14.46 0.54
C GLY A 255 -14.44 -13.82 1.80
N ASP A 256 -14.61 -14.62 2.87
CA ASP A 256 -15.11 -14.15 4.17
C ASP A 256 -14.16 -13.11 4.80
N LEU A 257 -12.84 -13.30 4.65
CA LEU A 257 -11.84 -12.36 5.16
C LEU A 257 -11.83 -11.07 4.33
N LEU A 258 -11.86 -11.18 2.99
CA LEU A 258 -11.91 -10.02 2.09
C LEU A 258 -13.19 -9.19 2.29
N ASP A 259 -14.33 -9.84 2.55
CA ASP A 259 -15.57 -9.15 2.88
C ASP A 259 -15.48 -8.40 4.22
N GLN A 260 -14.82 -8.99 5.23
CA GLN A 260 -14.51 -8.29 6.47
C GLN A 260 -13.56 -7.11 6.25
N MET A 261 -12.54 -7.28 5.40
CA MET A 261 -11.64 -6.20 4.98
C MET A 261 -12.42 -5.06 4.31
N ASN A 262 -13.34 -5.38 3.40
CA ASN A 262 -14.14 -4.40 2.68
C ASN A 262 -15.31 -3.82 3.51
N SER A 263 -15.47 -4.24 4.78
CA SER A 263 -16.51 -3.70 5.66
C SER A 263 -16.37 -2.19 5.86
N LEU A 264 -17.50 -1.48 5.90
CA LEU A 264 -17.52 -0.03 6.07
C LEU A 264 -16.80 0.40 7.36
N LEU A 265 -17.00 -0.36 8.45
CA LEU A 265 -16.39 -0.08 9.75
C LEU A 265 -14.86 -0.07 9.67
N LEU A 266 -14.26 -1.10 9.04
CA LEU A 266 -12.81 -1.19 8.95
C LEU A 266 -12.23 -0.16 7.99
N ARG A 267 -12.86 0.06 6.83
CA ARG A 267 -12.43 1.08 5.86
C ARG A 267 -12.48 2.48 6.47
N GLU A 268 -13.54 2.83 7.20
CA GLU A 268 -13.64 4.10 7.93
C GLU A 268 -12.58 4.22 9.04
N ASN A 269 -12.27 3.13 9.73
CA ASN A 269 -11.22 3.11 10.75
C ASN A 269 -9.85 3.38 10.15
N ILE A 270 -9.50 2.75 9.03
CA ILE A 270 -8.25 2.98 8.30
C ILE A 270 -8.24 4.43 7.78
N LEU A 271 -9.32 4.89 7.17
CA LEU A 271 -9.43 6.26 6.67
C LEU A 271 -9.17 7.28 7.78
N LYS A 272 -9.90 7.16 8.89
CA LYS A 272 -9.87 8.11 10.00
C LYS A 272 -8.56 8.11 10.76
N ASN A 273 -7.97 6.93 11.02
CA ASN A 273 -6.83 6.78 11.94
C ASN A 273 -5.48 6.66 11.24
N VAL A 274 -5.45 6.22 9.98
CA VAL A 274 -4.22 6.00 9.22
C VAL A 274 -4.13 7.00 8.06
N ILE A 275 -5.16 7.06 7.20
CA ILE A 275 -5.09 7.87 5.97
C ILE A 275 -5.16 9.37 6.26
N SER A 276 -5.95 9.80 7.25
CA SER A 276 -6.03 11.23 7.61
C SER A 276 -4.78 11.77 8.34
N SER A 277 -3.76 10.95 8.61
CA SER A 277 -2.49 11.39 9.19
C SER A 277 -1.59 12.11 8.16
N GLU A 278 -0.88 13.16 8.59
CA GLU A 278 -0.19 14.11 7.69
C GLU A 278 1.01 13.53 6.95
N LYS A 279 1.72 12.53 7.50
CA LYS A 279 2.90 11.92 6.87
C LYS A 279 2.85 10.40 6.99
N LYS A 280 3.00 9.73 5.84
CA LYS A 280 3.03 8.26 5.77
C LYS A 280 4.41 7.81 5.30
N SER A 281 4.93 6.78 5.96
CA SER A 281 6.15 6.12 5.52
C SER A 281 5.90 5.34 4.23
N SER A 282 6.97 5.07 3.46
CA SER A 282 6.89 4.18 2.29
C SER A 282 6.30 2.81 2.66
N PHE A 283 6.69 2.28 3.82
CA PHE A 283 6.16 1.04 4.38
C PHE A 283 4.65 1.08 4.60
N MET A 284 4.13 2.16 5.21
CA MET A 284 2.68 2.31 5.41
C MET A 284 1.94 2.43 4.06
N SER A 285 2.46 3.26 3.14
CA SER A 285 1.82 3.45 1.83
C SER A 285 1.78 2.16 1.01
N HIS A 286 2.85 1.37 1.03
CA HIS A 286 2.88 0.04 0.43
C HIS A 286 1.78 -0.87 1.02
N ASN A 287 1.69 -0.94 2.36
CA ASN A 287 0.68 -1.77 3.01
C ASN A 287 -0.76 -1.34 2.70
N LEU A 288 -1.02 -0.05 2.53
CA LEU A 288 -2.33 0.46 2.08
C LEU A 288 -2.61 0.11 0.61
N TYR A 289 -1.58 0.11 -0.25
CA TYR A 289 -1.69 -0.33 -1.64
C TYR A 289 -2.03 -1.83 -1.73
N VAL A 290 -1.33 -2.67 -0.96
CA VAL A 290 -1.60 -4.12 -0.90
C VAL A 290 -3.03 -4.35 -0.41
N TYR A 291 -3.43 -3.68 0.67
CA TYR A 291 -4.78 -3.78 1.23
C TYR A 291 -5.86 -3.41 0.20
N GLN A 292 -5.67 -2.29 -0.50
CA GLN A 292 -6.58 -1.85 -1.57
C GLN A 292 -6.66 -2.91 -2.68
N THR A 293 -5.52 -3.44 -3.12
CA THR A 293 -5.45 -4.42 -4.21
C THR A 293 -6.24 -5.68 -3.85
N LEU A 294 -6.13 -6.13 -2.60
CA LEU A 294 -6.87 -7.27 -2.06
C LEU A 294 -8.38 -7.01 -2.03
N ILE A 295 -8.86 -5.90 -1.47
CA ILE A 295 -10.32 -5.66 -1.42
C ILE A 295 -10.93 -5.41 -2.80
N LEU A 296 -10.16 -4.85 -3.74
CA LEU A 296 -10.60 -4.66 -5.12
C LEU A 296 -10.68 -5.99 -5.89
N SER A 297 -10.02 -7.06 -5.44
CA SER A 297 -10.12 -8.37 -6.10
C SER A 297 -11.54 -8.95 -6.06
N LEU A 298 -12.34 -8.60 -5.04
CA LEU A 298 -13.76 -8.98 -4.93
C LEU A 298 -14.59 -8.57 -6.16
N GLU A 299 -14.18 -7.49 -6.82
CA GLU A 299 -14.84 -6.94 -7.99
C GLU A 299 -14.67 -7.80 -9.25
N LEU A 300 -13.69 -8.72 -9.25
CA LEU A 300 -13.43 -9.64 -10.36
C LEU A 300 -14.64 -10.53 -10.67
N THR A 301 -15.42 -10.89 -9.65
CA THR A 301 -16.66 -11.69 -9.82
C THR A 301 -17.68 -10.95 -10.69
N ARG A 302 -17.89 -9.65 -10.44
CA ARG A 302 -18.80 -8.83 -11.25
C ARG A 302 -18.23 -8.53 -12.64
N PHE A 303 -16.91 -8.40 -12.75
CA PHE A 303 -16.24 -8.15 -14.02
C PHE A 303 -16.25 -9.37 -14.97
N ASN A 304 -16.14 -10.59 -14.44
CA ASN A 304 -16.12 -11.81 -15.25
C ASN A 304 -17.52 -12.36 -15.56
N LYS A 305 -18.53 -11.98 -14.78
CA LYS A 305 -19.91 -12.43 -14.99
C LYS A 305 -20.56 -11.67 -16.14
N LEU A 306 -20.98 -12.39 -17.17
CA LEU A 306 -21.77 -11.84 -18.27
C LEU A 306 -23.22 -11.62 -17.85
N VAL A 307 -23.82 -10.56 -18.38
CA VAL A 307 -25.23 -10.27 -18.20
C VAL A 307 -26.07 -11.14 -19.16
N SER A 308 -27.25 -11.59 -18.72
CA SER A 308 -28.14 -12.38 -19.57
C SER A 308 -28.67 -11.59 -20.77
N GLU A 309 -28.89 -12.27 -21.90
CA GLU A 309 -29.29 -11.71 -23.21
C GLU A 309 -30.58 -10.86 -23.18
N ASN A 310 -31.40 -10.97 -22.13
CA ASN A 310 -32.67 -10.26 -21.96
C ASN A 310 -32.60 -9.06 -21.00
N THR A 311 -31.40 -8.55 -20.68
CA THR A 311 -31.31 -7.39 -19.80
C THR A 311 -31.76 -6.11 -20.50
N HIS A 312 -32.88 -5.57 -20.03
CA HIS A 312 -33.29 -4.22 -20.36
C HIS A 312 -32.26 -3.26 -19.79
N PHE A 313 -31.55 -2.57 -20.68
CA PHE A 313 -30.97 -1.27 -20.32
C PHE A 313 -32.10 -0.34 -19.89
N PRO A 314 -31.83 0.68 -19.06
CA PRO A 314 -32.84 1.65 -18.72
C PRO A 314 -33.34 2.34 -20.00
N ASP A 315 -34.43 1.82 -20.56
CA ASP A 315 -35.28 2.58 -21.45
C ASP A 315 -35.65 3.83 -20.68
N ILE A 316 -35.34 4.99 -21.23
CA ILE A 316 -35.85 6.25 -20.69
C ILE A 316 -37.33 6.31 -21.07
N GLU A 317 -38.16 5.40 -20.54
CA GLU A 317 -39.53 5.75 -20.28
C GLU A 317 -39.51 6.82 -19.19
N LEU A 318 -40.08 7.97 -19.52
CA LEU A 318 -40.20 9.13 -18.65
C LEU A 318 -40.95 8.87 -17.33
N ASN A 319 -41.38 7.65 -17.04
CA ASN A 319 -42.15 7.28 -15.88
C ASN A 319 -41.60 6.01 -15.26
N TYR A 320 -40.81 6.11 -14.20
CA TYR A 320 -40.99 5.25 -13.03
C TYR A 320 -40.39 5.92 -11.80
N HIS A 321 -41.21 5.98 -10.75
CA HIS A 321 -40.87 6.44 -9.42
C HIS A 321 -39.89 5.48 -8.75
N TYR A 322 -38.61 5.51 -9.10
CA TYR A 322 -37.58 5.11 -8.15
C TYR A 322 -37.43 6.23 -7.12
N LYS A 323 -37.70 5.91 -5.85
CA LYS A 323 -37.65 6.85 -4.73
C LYS A 323 -36.31 7.60 -4.80
N ARG A 324 -36.41 8.92 -4.82
CA ARG A 324 -35.31 9.88 -4.75
C ARG A 324 -34.54 9.68 -3.44
N ASN A 325 -33.63 8.72 -3.40
CA ASN A 325 -32.55 8.75 -2.43
C ASN A 325 -31.54 9.75 -2.98
N LYS A 326 -31.39 10.90 -2.32
CA LYS A 326 -30.29 11.82 -2.58
C LYS A 326 -28.99 11.07 -2.23
N PHE A 327 -28.38 10.41 -3.20
CA PHE A 327 -27.00 9.99 -3.08
C PHE A 327 -26.14 11.26 -3.18
N LYS A 328 -25.36 11.53 -2.13
CA LYS A 328 -24.39 12.65 -2.14
C LYS A 328 -23.25 12.23 -3.06
N SER A 329 -23.00 12.99 -4.13
CA SER A 329 -21.80 12.82 -4.96
C SER A 329 -20.55 12.96 -4.10
N PHE A 330 -19.45 12.33 -4.51
CA PHE A 330 -18.16 12.48 -3.82
C PHE A 330 -17.73 13.95 -3.67
N SER A 331 -18.09 14.82 -4.63
CA SER A 331 -17.83 16.27 -4.56
C SER A 331 -18.50 16.96 -3.38
N ASP A 332 -19.62 16.44 -2.87
CA ASP A 332 -20.36 17.02 -1.74
C ASP A 332 -19.75 16.64 -0.37
N LYS A 333 -18.84 15.65 -0.33
CA LYS A 333 -18.16 15.21 0.91
C LYS A 333 -16.79 15.86 1.10
N ILE A 334 -16.16 16.37 0.04
CA ILE A 334 -14.85 17.04 0.08
C ILE A 334 -15.03 18.55 0.32
N THR A 335 -15.53 18.94 1.49
CA THR A 335 -15.25 20.28 2.03
C THR A 335 -14.14 20.18 3.05
N PHE A 336 -12.89 20.27 2.57
CA PHE A 336 -11.77 20.59 3.44
C PHE A 336 -11.94 22.03 3.91
N LYS A 337 -12.19 22.23 5.21
CA LYS A 337 -11.94 23.53 5.84
C LYS A 337 -10.43 23.75 5.82
N VAL A 338 -9.96 24.44 4.78
CA VAL A 338 -8.63 25.06 4.82
C VAL A 338 -8.72 26.17 5.86
N GLY A 339 -8.22 25.88 7.06
CA GLY A 339 -8.03 26.86 8.11
C GLY A 339 -6.88 27.79 7.73
N ASN A 340 -7.19 28.94 7.17
CA ASN A 340 -6.26 30.07 7.20
C ASN A 340 -6.44 30.80 8.53
N GLU A 341 -5.71 30.35 9.55
CA GLU A 341 -5.38 31.20 10.68
C GLU A 341 -4.16 32.05 10.30
N GLU A 342 -4.39 33.30 9.89
CA GLU A 342 -3.42 34.37 10.10
C GLU A 342 -3.94 35.29 11.19
N GLN A 343 -3.25 35.27 12.33
CA GLN A 343 -3.45 36.19 13.44
C GLN A 343 -2.96 37.60 13.03
N GLY A 344 -3.86 38.59 13.09
CA GLY A 344 -3.53 39.98 12.85
C GLY A 344 -4.54 40.95 13.50
N VAL A 345 -4.39 41.14 14.81
CA VAL A 345 -4.71 42.34 15.63
C VAL A 345 -6.13 42.96 15.55
N LYS A 346 -6.78 42.99 16.72
CA LYS A 346 -8.11 43.54 17.06
C LYS A 346 -8.26 45.06 16.89
N CYS A 347 -9.46 45.49 16.48
CA CYS A 347 -10.23 46.61 17.06
C CYS A 347 -11.75 46.44 16.80
N PRO A 348 -12.66 46.64 17.78
CA PRO A 348 -14.12 46.51 17.59
C PRO A 348 -14.84 47.90 17.74
N PRO A 349 -16.18 48.02 17.76
CA PRO A 349 -17.00 48.49 16.61
C PRO A 349 -17.92 49.70 16.94
N LYS A 350 -18.43 50.46 15.95
CA LYS A 350 -19.62 51.33 16.15
C LYS A 350 -20.50 51.49 14.89
N ARG A 351 -21.76 51.03 15.05
CA ARG A 351 -23.10 51.56 14.67
C ARG A 351 -23.34 52.09 13.24
N ALA A 352 -24.28 51.46 12.50
CA ALA A 352 -25.67 51.88 12.23
C ALA A 352 -25.75 53.06 11.23
N ASP A 353 -26.48 53.02 10.12
CA ASP A 353 -27.94 52.98 10.09
C ASP A 353 -28.53 52.46 8.76
N ARG A 354 -29.79 52.01 8.88
CA ARG A 354 -30.75 51.76 7.80
C ARG A 354 -31.03 53.07 7.03
N GLU A 355 -31.23 52.97 5.72
CA GLU A 355 -32.49 53.44 5.11
C GLU A 355 -32.67 52.94 3.67
N ARG A 356 -33.95 52.76 3.32
CA ARG A 356 -34.45 52.09 2.12
C ARG A 356 -35.21 53.13 1.30
N SER A 357 -34.92 53.18 0.00
CA SER A 357 -35.87 53.34 -1.12
C SER A 357 -35.74 54.60 -2.01
N LYS A 358 -35.75 54.29 -3.32
CA LYS A 358 -36.35 54.99 -4.48
C LYS A 358 -35.48 55.95 -5.33
N THR A 359 -34.94 55.32 -6.38
CA THR A 359 -35.09 55.66 -7.82
C THR A 359 -34.90 57.10 -8.29
N VAL A 360 -33.84 57.34 -9.08
CA VAL A 360 -33.91 58.03 -10.38
C VAL A 360 -32.91 57.39 -11.36
N VAL A 361 -33.40 57.20 -12.58
CA VAL A 361 -32.81 56.53 -13.75
C VAL A 361 -31.74 57.39 -14.43
N LEU A 362 -30.63 56.77 -14.84
CA LEU A 362 -29.86 57.19 -16.02
C LEU A 362 -29.47 55.96 -16.87
N LYS A 363 -29.86 56.01 -18.14
CA LYS A 363 -29.72 55.00 -19.20
C LYS A 363 -28.28 54.82 -19.68
N GLY A 364 -27.97 53.62 -20.16
CA GLY A 364 -26.83 53.28 -21.02
C GLY A 364 -26.48 51.78 -20.93
N SER A 365 -27.24 50.89 -21.55
CA SER A 365 -26.94 50.28 -22.86
C SER A 365 -25.87 49.17 -22.84
N SER A 366 -26.26 47.95 -22.45
CA SER A 366 -25.68 46.66 -22.93
C SER A 366 -26.39 45.44 -22.34
N SER A 367 -27.71 45.29 -22.55
CA SER A 367 -28.46 44.12 -22.04
C SER A 367 -29.46 43.51 -23.03
N ASN A 368 -29.52 43.99 -24.28
CA ASN A 368 -30.55 43.56 -25.24
C ASN A 368 -30.01 42.72 -26.41
N LEU A 369 -28.74 42.29 -26.38
CA LEU A 369 -28.18 41.38 -27.39
C LEU A 369 -28.11 39.91 -26.94
N LEU A 370 -28.15 39.67 -25.61
CA LEU A 370 -28.05 38.31 -25.06
C LEU A 370 -29.41 37.62 -24.87
N MET A 371 -30.51 38.37 -24.72
CA MET A 371 -31.84 37.75 -24.58
C MET A 371 -32.51 37.40 -25.91
N THR A 372 -32.22 38.10 -27.00
CA THR A 372 -32.75 37.76 -28.33
C THR A 372 -32.06 36.53 -28.93
N GLN A 373 -30.81 36.24 -28.56
CA GLN A 373 -30.12 35.02 -28.96
C GLN A 373 -30.62 33.78 -28.20
N PHE A 374 -30.97 33.92 -26.91
CA PHE A 374 -31.51 32.81 -26.12
C PHE A 374 -32.93 32.39 -26.54
N ASP A 375 -33.80 33.35 -26.87
CA ASP A 375 -35.16 33.01 -27.36
C ASP A 375 -35.15 32.44 -28.78
N SER A 376 -34.21 32.87 -29.63
CA SER A 376 -34.03 32.28 -30.97
C SER A 376 -33.44 30.87 -30.91
N MET A 377 -32.54 30.58 -29.97
CA MET A 377 -31.98 29.24 -29.74
C MET A 377 -32.99 28.29 -29.09
N LYS A 378 -33.89 28.79 -28.26
CA LYS A 378 -35.00 28.03 -27.66
C LYS A 378 -36.08 27.68 -28.69
N SER A 379 -36.39 28.61 -29.59
CA SER A 379 -37.28 28.37 -30.75
C SER A 379 -36.71 27.38 -31.77
N LEU A 380 -35.39 27.37 -31.96
CA LEU A 380 -34.70 26.37 -32.80
C LEU A 380 -34.63 25.00 -32.11
N LEU A 381 -34.41 24.94 -30.79
CA LEU A 381 -34.48 23.69 -30.03
C LEU A 381 -35.90 23.09 -30.00
N ASP A 382 -36.93 23.91 -29.84
CA ASP A 382 -38.33 23.46 -29.85
C ASP A 382 -38.77 23.04 -31.27
N SER A 383 -38.24 23.69 -32.33
CA SER A 383 -38.43 23.24 -33.72
C SER A 383 -37.71 21.93 -34.00
N SER A 384 -36.48 21.75 -33.52
CA SER A 384 -35.72 20.49 -33.67
C SER A 384 -36.33 19.34 -32.85
N LEU A 385 -36.92 19.62 -31.68
CA LEU A 385 -37.69 18.64 -30.89
C LEU A 385 -39.02 18.25 -31.56
N SER A 386 -39.66 19.18 -32.27
CA SER A 386 -40.87 18.88 -33.05
C SER A 386 -40.59 18.09 -34.36
N LEU A 387 -39.37 18.20 -34.89
CA LEU A 387 -38.89 17.41 -36.03
C LEU A 387 -38.49 15.98 -35.63
N LEU A 388 -38.09 15.76 -34.38
CA LEU A 388 -37.79 14.43 -33.81
C LEU A 388 -39.04 13.65 -33.36
N GLN A 389 -40.24 14.22 -33.46
CA GLN A 389 -41.52 13.51 -33.26
C GLN A 389 -42.13 13.00 -34.57
N LYS A 390 -41.40 13.05 -35.70
CA LYS A 390 -41.94 12.71 -37.02
C LYS A 390 -41.20 11.63 -37.80
N ASP A 391 -40.19 11.01 -37.22
CA ASP A 391 -39.66 9.77 -37.79
C ASP A 391 -40.24 8.60 -37.00
N ASP A 392 -41.11 7.86 -37.68
CA ASP A 392 -41.75 6.64 -37.19
C ASP A 392 -40.69 5.70 -36.57
N PHE A 393 -40.89 5.35 -35.31
CA PHE A 393 -40.18 4.26 -34.61
C PHE A 393 -40.59 2.88 -35.14
N SER A 394 -40.63 2.70 -36.46
CA SER A 394 -40.85 1.40 -37.08
C SER A 394 -39.92 1.24 -38.27
N ASN A 395 -39.06 0.22 -38.18
CA ASN A 395 -38.06 -0.21 -39.16
C ASN A 395 -36.65 0.39 -38.99
N TYR A 396 -36.03 0.11 -37.86
CA TYR A 396 -34.66 -0.41 -37.94
C TYR A 396 -34.75 -1.91 -37.70
N ASP A 397 -34.47 -2.65 -38.77
CA ASP A 397 -34.31 -4.09 -38.78
C ASP A 397 -33.23 -4.45 -37.74
N VAL A 398 -33.67 -5.00 -36.61
CA VAL A 398 -32.80 -5.58 -35.59
C VAL A 398 -32.34 -6.92 -36.15
N GLY A 399 -31.37 -6.88 -37.04
CA GLY A 399 -31.02 -8.03 -37.86
C GLY A 399 -29.71 -7.86 -38.60
N GLU A 400 -28.62 -7.57 -37.87
CA GLU A 400 -27.25 -7.95 -38.28
C GLU A 400 -26.30 -7.79 -37.06
N ASP A 401 -26.06 -8.92 -36.39
CA ASP A 401 -24.91 -9.27 -35.54
C ASP A 401 -24.14 -8.15 -34.81
N LEU A 402 -24.63 -7.73 -33.64
CA LEU A 402 -23.75 -7.17 -32.59
C LEU A 402 -24.06 -7.79 -31.23
N ASN A 403 -23.48 -8.96 -31.02
CA ASN A 403 -23.44 -9.63 -29.73
C ASN A 403 -22.42 -8.91 -28.81
N ILE A 404 -22.74 -7.69 -28.36
CA ILE A 404 -21.92 -7.00 -27.34
C ILE A 404 -22.19 -7.69 -26.00
N SER A 405 -21.27 -8.57 -25.62
CA SER A 405 -21.31 -9.23 -24.32
C SER A 405 -20.91 -8.23 -23.23
N LEU A 406 -21.90 -7.81 -22.41
CA LEU A 406 -21.68 -6.91 -21.29
C LEU A 406 -21.40 -7.73 -20.02
N ASN A 407 -20.42 -7.31 -19.23
CA ASN A 407 -20.25 -7.86 -17.89
C ASN A 407 -21.13 -7.12 -16.86
N GLN A 408 -21.41 -7.80 -15.74
CA GLN A 408 -22.27 -7.28 -14.68
C GLN A 408 -21.76 -5.95 -14.14
N MET A 409 -20.43 -5.81 -13.99
CA MET A 409 -19.81 -4.56 -13.54
C MET A 409 -20.12 -3.37 -14.45
N THR A 410 -19.95 -3.51 -15.76
CA THR A 410 -20.23 -2.41 -16.72
C THR A 410 -21.71 -2.08 -16.72
N HIS A 411 -22.57 -3.08 -16.63
CA HIS A 411 -24.01 -2.88 -16.48
C HIS A 411 -24.36 -2.04 -15.24
N ASP A 412 -23.82 -2.41 -14.08
CA ASP A 412 -24.05 -1.68 -12.81
C ASP A 412 -23.53 -0.24 -12.91
N CYS A 413 -22.37 -0.03 -13.54
CA CYS A 413 -21.81 1.29 -13.83
C CYS A 413 -22.71 2.15 -14.72
N ILE A 414 -23.26 1.59 -15.79
CA ILE A 414 -24.18 2.30 -16.69
C ILE A 414 -25.44 2.72 -15.92
N ILE A 415 -26.01 1.82 -15.11
CA ILE A 415 -27.17 2.12 -14.27
C ILE A 415 -26.83 3.26 -13.31
N TYR A 416 -25.72 3.17 -12.59
CA TYR A 416 -25.30 4.21 -11.65
C TYR A 416 -25.12 5.56 -12.34
N PHE A 417 -24.44 5.59 -13.48
CA PHE A 417 -24.21 6.79 -14.28
C PHE A 417 -25.52 7.42 -14.76
N ALA A 418 -26.47 6.61 -15.24
CA ALA A 418 -27.78 7.09 -15.68
C ALA A 418 -28.61 7.70 -14.55
N HIS A 419 -28.51 7.16 -13.33
CA HIS A 419 -29.25 7.63 -12.17
C HIS A 419 -28.65 8.88 -11.55
N ASN A 420 -27.33 8.89 -11.31
CA ASN A 420 -26.66 9.96 -10.55
C ASN A 420 -26.17 11.12 -11.43
N TYR A 421 -25.85 10.85 -12.70
CA TYR A 421 -25.35 11.84 -13.67
C TYR A 421 -26.25 11.92 -14.90
N ARG A 422 -27.58 11.98 -14.67
CA ARG A 422 -28.62 11.85 -15.71
C ARG A 422 -28.46 12.81 -16.90
N ASN A 423 -27.96 14.03 -16.67
CA ASN A 423 -27.79 15.02 -17.73
C ASN A 423 -26.59 14.67 -18.61
N GLU A 424 -25.48 14.28 -18.00
CA GLU A 424 -24.24 13.84 -18.64
C GLU A 424 -24.49 12.55 -19.41
N TYR A 425 -25.15 11.57 -18.79
CA TYR A 425 -25.58 10.32 -19.43
C TYR A 425 -26.37 10.59 -20.71
N ARG A 426 -27.42 11.43 -20.65
CA ARG A 426 -28.23 11.76 -21.82
C ARG A 426 -27.43 12.45 -22.92
N LYS A 427 -26.55 13.40 -22.56
CA LYS A 427 -25.70 14.07 -23.55
C LYS A 427 -24.78 13.07 -24.24
N THR A 428 -24.15 12.17 -23.49
CA THR A 428 -23.26 11.15 -24.03
C THR A 428 -24.02 10.17 -24.92
N LEU A 429 -25.18 9.68 -24.48
CA LEU A 429 -26.04 8.78 -25.26
C LEU A 429 -26.61 9.41 -26.53
N VAL A 430 -26.93 10.71 -26.52
CA VAL A 430 -27.40 11.39 -27.75
C VAL A 430 -26.23 11.61 -28.72
N ASN A 431 -25.03 11.88 -28.21
CA ASN A 431 -23.84 12.08 -29.04
C ASN A 431 -23.30 10.77 -29.60
N GLU A 432 -23.53 9.65 -28.92
CA GLU A 432 -23.09 8.31 -29.32
C GLU A 432 -24.31 7.43 -29.55
N PHE A 433 -24.55 7.01 -30.80
CA PHE A 433 -25.53 5.96 -31.10
C PHE A 433 -25.44 4.81 -30.08
N HIS A 434 -26.57 4.26 -29.65
CA HIS A 434 -26.69 3.33 -28.51
C HIS A 434 -25.60 2.25 -28.46
N LEU A 435 -25.32 1.62 -29.59
CA LEU A 435 -24.31 0.58 -29.73
C LEU A 435 -22.87 1.07 -29.44
N ARG A 436 -22.55 2.27 -29.91
CA ARG A 436 -21.24 2.92 -29.72
C ARG A 436 -21.06 3.38 -28.29
N PHE A 437 -22.14 3.84 -27.65
CA PHE A 437 -22.15 4.15 -26.22
C PHE A 437 -21.79 2.90 -25.40
N LEU A 438 -22.46 1.77 -25.64
CA LEU A 438 -22.17 0.52 -24.95
C LEU A 438 -20.72 0.05 -25.15
N LYS A 439 -20.21 0.10 -26.39
CA LYS A 439 -18.81 -0.23 -26.68
C LYS A 439 -17.84 0.67 -25.91
N THR A 440 -18.12 1.96 -25.83
CA THR A 440 -17.32 2.92 -25.05
C THR A 440 -17.36 2.59 -23.56
N CYS A 441 -18.53 2.27 -23.00
CA CYS A 441 -18.65 1.85 -21.61
C CYS A 441 -17.82 0.60 -21.32
N CYS A 442 -17.88 -0.43 -22.16
CA CYS A 442 -17.03 -1.62 -22.00
C CYS A 442 -15.54 -1.27 -22.03
N GLN A 443 -15.10 -0.45 -22.99
CA GLN A 443 -13.71 -0.02 -23.10
C GLN A 443 -13.22 0.77 -21.88
N VAL A 444 -14.05 1.65 -21.33
CA VAL A 444 -13.72 2.40 -20.12
C VAL A 444 -13.65 1.47 -18.91
N THR A 445 -14.60 0.55 -18.74
CA THR A 445 -14.53 -0.46 -17.68
C THR A 445 -13.26 -1.30 -17.79
N ASP A 446 -12.97 -1.83 -18.99
CA ASP A 446 -11.77 -2.62 -19.25
C ASP A 446 -10.49 -1.86 -18.87
N PHE A 447 -10.39 -0.60 -19.28
CA PHE A 447 -9.25 0.26 -18.96
C PHE A 447 -9.10 0.49 -17.45
N LEU A 448 -10.21 0.81 -16.76
CA LEU A 448 -10.18 1.04 -15.32
C LEU A 448 -9.77 -0.22 -14.56
N VAL A 449 -10.28 -1.38 -14.97
CA VAL A 449 -10.00 -2.69 -14.35
C VAL A 449 -8.56 -3.13 -14.63
N LYS A 450 -8.13 -3.13 -15.89
CA LYS A 450 -6.87 -3.78 -16.31
C LYS A 450 -5.65 -2.87 -16.18
N ASP A 451 -5.78 -1.59 -16.48
CA ASP A 451 -4.65 -0.67 -16.61
C ASP A 451 -4.52 0.29 -15.41
N ILE A 452 -5.64 0.77 -14.87
CA ILE A 452 -5.63 1.76 -13.76
C ILE A 452 -5.58 1.07 -12.39
N LEU A 453 -6.53 0.17 -12.12
CA LEU A 453 -6.68 -0.48 -10.82
C LEU A 453 -6.01 -1.85 -10.75
N LYS A 454 -5.69 -2.46 -11.90
CA LYS A 454 -5.08 -3.80 -12.03
C LYS A 454 -5.86 -4.87 -11.24
N ILE A 455 -7.18 -4.82 -11.28
CA ILE A 455 -8.07 -5.73 -10.53
C ILE A 455 -7.81 -7.17 -10.96
N GLY A 456 -7.63 -8.05 -9.97
CA GLY A 456 -7.35 -9.47 -10.16
C GLY A 456 -5.87 -9.81 -10.39
N GLN A 457 -4.97 -8.82 -10.41
CA GLN A 457 -3.52 -9.07 -10.36
C GLN A 457 -3.04 -9.12 -8.91
N PRO A 458 -2.02 -9.96 -8.59
CA PRO A 458 -1.40 -9.93 -7.27
C PRO A 458 -0.73 -8.56 -7.02
N PRO A 459 -0.66 -8.12 -5.74
CA PRO A 459 0.00 -6.87 -5.40
C PRO A 459 1.48 -6.88 -5.79
N SER A 460 1.95 -5.75 -6.31
CA SER A 460 3.37 -5.54 -6.65
C SER A 460 4.22 -5.24 -5.41
N GLU A 461 5.47 -5.72 -5.37
CA GLU A 461 6.36 -5.62 -4.18
C GLU A 461 6.79 -4.18 -3.84
N ASP A 462 6.97 -3.31 -4.83
CA ASP A 462 7.52 -1.96 -4.63
C ASP A 462 6.49 -0.83 -4.77
N GLU A 463 5.23 -1.16 -5.09
CA GLU A 463 4.20 -0.16 -5.34
C GLU A 463 3.68 0.44 -4.03
N THR A 464 3.46 1.75 -4.03
CA THR A 464 3.04 2.50 -2.84
C THR A 464 1.82 3.38 -3.10
N LEU A 465 1.37 3.46 -4.34
CA LEU A 465 0.22 4.25 -4.73
C LEU A 465 -1.09 3.55 -4.31
N TYR A 466 -1.82 4.17 -3.39
CA TYR A 466 -3.17 3.78 -3.03
C TYR A 466 -4.11 4.99 -3.12
N TYR A 467 -5.41 4.73 -3.24
CA TYR A 467 -6.44 5.74 -3.44
C TYR A 467 -7.32 5.86 -2.19
N PRO A 468 -7.23 6.98 -1.44
CA PRO A 468 -8.04 7.22 -0.25
C PRO A 468 -9.55 7.03 -0.46
N LEU A 469 -10.03 7.28 -1.68
CA LEU A 469 -11.44 7.12 -2.04
C LEU A 469 -11.98 5.72 -1.82
N VAL A 470 -11.17 4.68 -2.06
CA VAL A 470 -11.56 3.28 -1.85
C VAL A 470 -11.99 3.06 -0.39
N PHE A 471 -11.29 3.69 0.54
CA PHE A 471 -11.57 3.60 1.98
C PHE A 471 -12.76 4.47 2.43
N SER A 472 -13.21 5.41 1.59
CA SER A 472 -14.36 6.28 1.88
C SER A 472 -15.66 5.86 1.18
N ALA A 473 -15.58 4.84 0.31
CA ALA A 473 -16.71 4.36 -0.49
C ALA A 473 -17.85 3.82 0.38
N THR A 474 -19.07 4.02 -0.05
CA THR A 474 -20.29 3.54 0.66
C THR A 474 -21.17 2.77 -0.30
N VAL A 475 -22.11 1.97 0.19
CA VAL A 475 -23.12 1.29 -0.66
C VAL A 475 -23.83 2.30 -1.59
N ASP A 476 -24.06 3.49 -1.05
CA ASP A 476 -24.70 4.64 -1.68
C ASP A 476 -23.83 5.39 -2.71
N ALA A 477 -22.51 5.23 -2.60
CA ALA A 477 -21.52 5.89 -3.44
C ALA A 477 -20.34 4.92 -3.59
N PRO A 478 -20.53 3.85 -4.38
CA PRO A 478 -19.51 2.82 -4.54
C PRO A 478 -18.38 3.38 -5.40
N PHE A 479 -17.15 2.97 -5.06
CA PHE A 479 -15.93 3.56 -5.59
C PHE A 479 -15.84 3.41 -7.11
N PHE A 480 -16.08 2.21 -7.61
CA PHE A 480 -15.84 1.87 -9.01
C PHE A 480 -16.83 2.59 -9.93
N GLU A 481 -18.12 2.60 -9.59
CA GLU A 481 -19.18 3.22 -10.39
C GLU A 481 -19.06 4.76 -10.43
N GLU A 482 -18.59 5.39 -9.35
CA GLU A 482 -18.27 6.82 -9.35
C GLU A 482 -17.06 7.10 -10.24
N LEU A 483 -15.97 6.33 -10.07
CA LEU A 483 -14.77 6.46 -10.90
C LEU A 483 -15.09 6.29 -12.39
N PHE A 484 -15.93 5.31 -12.73
CA PHE A 484 -16.46 5.13 -14.07
C PHE A 484 -17.22 6.35 -14.57
N SER A 485 -18.14 6.89 -13.75
CA SER A 485 -18.93 8.06 -14.11
C SER A 485 -18.05 9.29 -14.39
N CYS A 486 -17.06 9.54 -13.53
CA CYS A 486 -16.08 10.60 -13.73
C CYS A 486 -15.24 10.38 -14.99
N ALA A 487 -14.80 9.14 -15.25
CA ALA A 487 -14.07 8.80 -16.47
C ALA A 487 -14.91 9.06 -17.72
N MET A 488 -16.19 8.70 -17.72
CA MET A 488 -17.12 8.96 -18.84
C MET A 488 -17.31 10.47 -19.08
N ILE A 489 -17.43 11.27 -18.02
CA ILE A 489 -17.54 12.73 -18.12
C ILE A 489 -16.25 13.35 -18.67
N LEU A 490 -15.09 12.91 -18.17
CA LEU A 490 -13.78 13.37 -18.62
C LEU A 490 -13.54 12.99 -20.09
N LEU A 491 -13.94 11.79 -20.50
CA LEU A 491 -13.86 11.33 -21.88
C LEU A 491 -14.72 12.21 -22.79
N ALA A 492 -15.96 12.51 -22.40
CA ALA A 492 -16.84 13.40 -23.16
C ALA A 492 -16.25 14.82 -23.30
N LYS A 493 -15.64 15.35 -22.22
CA LYS A 493 -14.93 16.63 -22.25
C LYS A 493 -13.72 16.60 -23.19
N THR A 494 -12.90 15.56 -23.10
CA THR A 494 -11.69 15.37 -23.94
C THR A 494 -12.07 15.28 -25.43
N ARG A 495 -13.13 14.54 -25.77
CA ARG A 495 -13.65 14.47 -27.15
C ARG A 495 -14.05 15.83 -27.71
N LYS A 496 -14.71 16.65 -26.88
CA LYS A 496 -15.13 18.00 -27.26
C LYS A 496 -13.93 18.92 -27.47
N GLU A 497 -12.94 18.88 -26.58
CA GLU A 497 -11.70 19.67 -26.70
C GLU A 497 -10.90 19.29 -27.95
N MET A 498 -10.90 18.01 -28.32
CA MET A 498 -10.23 17.50 -29.51
C MET A 498 -11.01 17.66 -30.81
N ASN A 499 -12.25 18.16 -30.76
CA ASN A 499 -13.16 18.25 -31.92
C ASN A 499 -13.28 16.91 -32.69
N ALA A 500 -13.24 15.78 -31.98
CA ALA A 500 -13.32 14.46 -32.60
C ALA A 500 -14.72 14.23 -33.19
N LYS A 501 -14.80 14.02 -34.51
CA LYS A 501 -16.07 13.88 -35.26
C LYS A 501 -16.17 12.58 -36.06
N THR A 502 -15.03 12.00 -36.45
CA THR A 502 -14.99 10.74 -37.21
C THR A 502 -14.71 9.55 -36.30
N GLU A 503 -15.03 8.35 -36.76
CA GLU A 503 -14.75 7.11 -36.01
C GLU A 503 -13.26 6.93 -35.71
N ALA A 504 -12.39 7.29 -36.67
CA ALA A 504 -10.94 7.28 -36.47
C ALA A 504 -10.46 8.31 -35.44
N ASP A 505 -11.12 9.47 -35.33
CA ASP A 505 -10.80 10.45 -34.29
C ASP A 505 -11.23 9.97 -32.91
N LEU A 506 -12.37 9.28 -32.83
CA LEU A 506 -12.86 8.71 -31.59
C LEU A 506 -11.97 7.58 -31.07
N GLU A 507 -11.48 6.70 -31.95
CA GLU A 507 -10.47 5.70 -31.58
C GLU A 507 -9.19 6.37 -31.09
N LYS A 508 -8.73 7.45 -31.73
CA LYS A 508 -7.59 8.23 -31.24
C LYS A 508 -7.85 8.86 -29.89
N VAL A 509 -9.05 9.38 -29.62
CA VAL A 509 -9.40 9.94 -28.32
C VAL A 509 -9.43 8.85 -27.25
N SER A 510 -10.01 7.68 -27.54
CA SER A 510 -9.95 6.53 -26.64
C SER A 510 -8.50 6.11 -26.38
N LEU A 511 -7.65 6.01 -27.43
CA LEU A 511 -6.23 5.69 -27.27
C LEU A 511 -5.46 6.76 -26.49
N LEU A 512 -5.79 8.05 -26.63
CA LEU A 512 -5.15 9.13 -25.87
C LEU A 512 -5.58 9.11 -24.40
N PHE A 513 -6.87 8.89 -24.15
CA PHE A 513 -7.44 8.78 -22.82
C PHE A 513 -6.89 7.56 -22.07
N ILE A 514 -6.73 6.44 -22.77
CA ILE A 514 -6.27 5.14 -22.25
C ILE A 514 -4.73 5.08 -22.15
N TYR A 515 -3.99 5.49 -23.17
CA TYR A 515 -2.54 5.21 -23.28
C TYR A 515 -1.59 6.41 -23.18
N LYS A 516 -2.08 7.67 -23.21
CA LYS A 516 -1.21 8.86 -23.11
C LYS A 516 -1.34 9.66 -21.83
N ARG A 517 -2.30 9.36 -20.96
CA ARG A 517 -2.35 9.92 -19.60
C ARG A 517 -1.63 8.96 -18.64
N PRO A 518 -0.58 9.40 -17.92
CA PRO A 518 -0.03 8.60 -16.83
C PRO A 518 -1.15 8.27 -15.83
N SER A 519 -1.27 7.02 -15.41
CA SER A 519 -2.34 6.56 -14.50
C SER A 519 -2.49 7.43 -13.25
N CYS A 520 -1.37 7.95 -12.72
CA CYS A 520 -1.37 8.87 -11.58
C CYS A 520 -2.07 10.21 -11.90
N LYS A 521 -1.81 10.80 -13.08
CA LYS A 521 -2.44 12.07 -13.49
C LYS A 521 -3.92 11.92 -13.84
N PHE A 522 -4.32 10.73 -14.30
CA PHE A 522 -5.70 10.44 -14.64
C PHE A 522 -6.61 10.49 -13.41
N LEU A 523 -6.15 9.92 -12.29
CA LEU A 523 -6.89 9.94 -11.04
C LEU A 523 -6.78 11.29 -10.32
N ASP A 524 -5.65 11.98 -10.36
CA ASP A 524 -5.54 13.37 -9.86
C ASP A 524 -6.45 14.38 -10.60
N GLU A 525 -6.83 14.09 -11.86
CA GLU A 525 -7.80 14.90 -12.62
C GLU A 525 -9.26 14.54 -12.33
N ILE A 526 -9.51 13.36 -11.73
CA ILE A 526 -10.85 12.79 -11.46
C ILE A 526 -11.27 12.95 -9.99
N ILE A 527 -10.31 12.85 -9.07
CA ILE A 527 -10.44 12.92 -7.61
C ILE A 527 -10.12 14.34 -7.14
#